data_AF-A0A9E5FHK8-F1
#
_entry.id   AF-A0A9E5FHK8-F1
#
_cell.length_a   1.000
_cell.length_b   1.000
_cell.length_c   1.000
_cell.angle_alpha   90.00
_cell.angle_beta   90.00
_cell.angle_gamma   90.00
#
_symmetry.space_group_name_H-M   'P 1'
#
loop_
_entity.id
_entity.type
_entity.pdbx_description
1 polymer ?
#
loop_
_entity_poly.entity_id
_entity_poly.type
_entity_poly.pdbx_seq_one_letter_code
_entity_poly.pdbx_strand_id
1 'polypeptide(L)'
;MIRWSGWLREILGWILVLVGLYGFFMALGLIVNRQVIGGTVVGVLSVFMYRSGVGFLKMAVAARICQQAQDRVYPAPARPTPVRPGRPGA
;
A
#
# COMPACT_ATOMS: atom_id res chain seq x y z
N MET A 1 11.73 -7.08 14.32
CA MET A 1 12.49 -6.26 13.35
C MET A 1 11.94 -6.62 11.98
N ILE A 2 10.86 -6.02 11.49
CA ILE A 2 10.87 -4.98 10.45
C ILE A 2 9.53 -4.24 10.57
N ARG A 3 9.51 -3.09 11.28
CA ARG A 3 8.35 -2.20 11.39
C ARG A 3 8.28 -1.24 10.18
N TRP A 4 8.63 -1.75 8.99
CA TRP A 4 8.77 -0.96 7.74
C TRP A 4 7.64 -1.19 6.73
N SER A 5 6.79 -2.20 6.90
CA SER A 5 6.01 -2.75 5.77
C SER A 5 4.60 -2.19 5.54
N GLY A 6 4.16 -1.15 6.27
CA GLY A 6 2.91 -0.45 5.96
C GLY A 6 3.14 0.60 4.87
N TRP A 7 4.04 1.54 5.16
CA TRP A 7 4.40 2.63 4.26
C TRP A 7 5.00 2.17 2.93
N LEU A 8 5.82 1.12 2.93
CA LEU A 8 6.44 0.62 1.70
C LEU A 8 5.41 0.12 0.68
N ARG A 9 4.34 -0.54 1.13
CA ARG A 9 3.25 -1.01 0.24
C ARG A 9 2.46 0.15 -0.34
N GLU A 10 2.24 1.18 0.45
CA GLU A 10 1.57 2.41 0.02
C GLU A 10 2.43 3.16 -1.01
N ILE A 11 3.73 3.32 -0.74
CA ILE A 11 4.71 3.95 -1.65
C ILE A 11 4.81 3.16 -2.96
N LEU A 12 4.84 1.81 -2.94
CA LEU A 12 4.85 1.01 -4.16
C LEU A 12 3.60 1.25 -5.02
N GLY A 13 2.42 1.34 -4.39
CA GLY A 13 1.18 1.66 -5.10
C GLY A 13 1.24 3.04 -5.77
N TRP A 14 1.69 4.05 -5.03
CA TRP A 14 1.87 5.41 -5.55
C TRP A 14 2.91 5.50 -6.67
N ILE A 15 4.05 4.82 -6.54
CA ILE A 15 5.07 4.75 -7.60
C ILE A 15 4.46 4.13 -8.85
N LEU A 16 3.73 3.02 -8.73
CA LEU A 16 3.15 2.35 -9.89
C LEU A 16 2.09 3.21 -10.59
N VAL A 17 1.29 3.97 -9.81
CA VAL A 17 0.35 4.97 -10.32
C VAL A 17 1.09 6.08 -11.10
N LEU A 18 2.17 6.62 -10.53
CA LEU A 18 2.98 7.66 -11.19
C LEU A 18 3.62 7.15 -12.48
N VAL A 19 4.12 5.91 -12.50
CA VAL A 19 4.69 5.28 -13.69
C VAL A 19 3.62 5.09 -14.76
N GLY A 20 2.41 4.63 -14.41
CA GLY A 20 1.29 4.53 -15.35
C GLY A 20 0.88 5.89 -15.93
N LEU A 21 0.87 6.94 -15.10
CA LEU A 21 0.58 8.31 -15.54
C LEU A 21 1.67 8.87 -16.47
N TYR A 22 2.93 8.59 -16.16
CA TYR A 22 4.07 8.96 -17.01
C TYR A 22 3.99 8.29 -18.38
N GLY A 23 3.66 6.99 -18.43
CA GLY A 23 3.43 6.28 -19.68
C GLY A 23 2.29 6.90 -20.51
N PHE A 24 1.23 7.39 -19.84
CA PHE A 24 0.14 8.09 -20.52
C PHE A 24 0.59 9.44 -21.12
N PHE A 25 1.45 10.18 -20.42
CA PHE A 25 2.07 11.39 -20.96
C PHE A 25 2.93 11.11 -22.20
N MET A 26 3.69 10.02 -22.18
CA MET A 26 4.48 9.56 -23.34
C MET A 26 3.56 9.17 -24.51
N ALA A 27 2.45 8.48 -24.24
CA ALA A 27 1.47 8.12 -25.25
C ALA A 27 0.87 9.38 -25.93
N LEU A 28 0.54 10.41 -25.16
CA LEU A 28 0.08 11.69 -25.70
C LEU A 28 1.15 12.36 -26.57
N GLY A 29 2.42 12.34 -26.15
CA GLY A 29 3.53 12.83 -26.96
C GLY A 29 3.69 12.10 -28.31
N LEU A 30 3.50 10.78 -28.33
CA LEU A 30 3.51 9.99 -29.57
C LEU A 30 2.33 10.33 -30.48
N ILE A 31 1.13 10.51 -29.91
CA ILE A 31 -0.07 10.89 -30.66
C ILE A 31 0.12 12.26 -31.31
N VAL A 32 0.69 13.24 -30.59
CA VAL A 32 1.01 14.57 -31.13
C VAL A 32 2.00 14.48 -32.30
N ASN A 33 2.95 13.53 -32.26
CA ASN A 33 3.89 13.26 -33.35
C ASN A 33 3.30 12.41 -34.51
N ARG A 34 1.96 12.36 -34.66
CA ARG A 34 1.23 11.53 -35.65
C ARG A 34 1.45 10.02 -35.55
N GLN A 35 2.12 9.51 -34.50
CA GLN A 35 2.28 8.07 -34.27
C GLN A 35 1.10 7.50 -33.48
N VAL A 36 -0.08 7.48 -34.11
CA VAL A 36 -1.33 7.07 -33.44
C VAL A 36 -1.29 5.60 -33.01
N ILE A 37 -0.73 4.71 -33.85
CA ILE A 37 -0.63 3.28 -33.54
C ILE A 37 0.30 3.02 -32.36
N GLY A 38 1.50 3.61 -32.38
CA GLY A 38 2.46 3.49 -31.28
C GLY A 38 1.93 4.10 -29.97
N GLY A 39 1.31 5.28 -30.06
CA GLY A 39 0.68 5.94 -28.92
C GLY A 39 -0.47 5.12 -28.32
N THR A 40 -1.26 4.43 -29.14
CA THR A 40 -2.35 3.57 -28.65
C THR A 40 -1.80 2.37 -27.89
N VAL A 41 -0.77 1.69 -28.40
CA VAL A 41 -0.15 0.54 -27.71
C VAL A 41 0.44 0.95 -26.37
N VAL A 42 1.19 2.07 -26.35
CA VAL A 42 1.76 2.63 -25.10
C VAL A 42 0.66 3.09 -24.15
N GLY A 43 -0.42 3.68 -24.67
CA GLY A 43 -1.57 4.11 -23.88
C GLY A 43 -2.28 2.94 -23.21
N VAL A 44 -2.53 1.85 -23.92
CA VAL A 44 -3.15 0.63 -23.35
C VAL A 44 -2.29 0.06 -22.23
N LEU A 45 -0.98 -0.10 -22.46
CA LEU A 45 -0.02 -0.54 -21.43
C LEU A 45 -0.06 0.36 -20.20
N SER A 46 -0.10 1.69 -20.41
CA SER A 46 -0.15 2.68 -19.35
C SER A 46 -1.44 2.59 -18.53
N VAL A 47 -2.59 2.32 -19.17
CA VAL A 47 -3.87 2.10 -18.49
C VAL A 47 -3.82 0.84 -17.61
N PHE A 48 -3.23 -0.25 -18.11
CA PHE A 48 -3.06 -1.47 -17.30
C PHE A 48 -2.15 -1.23 -16.09
N MET A 49 -1.04 -0.52 -16.24
CA MET A 49 -0.14 -0.16 -15.13
C MET A 49 -0.82 0.79 -14.12
N TYR A 50 -1.57 1.77 -14.60
CA TYR A 50 -2.30 2.69 -13.74
C TYR A 50 -3.36 1.93 -12.92
N ARG A 51 -4.13 1.05 -13.56
CA ARG A 51 -5.17 0.26 -12.91
C ARG A 51 -4.61 -0.77 -11.93
N SER A 52 -3.49 -1.41 -12.25
CA SER A 52 -2.81 -2.31 -11.32
C SER A 52 -2.27 -1.54 -10.11
N GLY A 53 -1.69 -0.34 -10.31
CA GLY A 53 -1.22 0.54 -9.22
C GLY A 53 -2.30 0.92 -8.23
N VAL A 54 -3.47 1.37 -8.71
CA VAL A 54 -4.63 1.67 -7.86
C VAL A 54 -5.13 0.42 -7.12
N GLY A 55 -5.12 -0.74 -7.78
CA GLY A 55 -5.48 -2.02 -7.17
C GLY A 55 -4.57 -2.39 -6.00
N PHE A 56 -3.25 -2.24 -6.17
CA PHE A 56 -2.27 -2.47 -5.10
C PHE A 56 -2.46 -1.51 -3.93
N LEU A 57 -2.76 -0.23 -4.21
CA LEU A 57 -3.01 0.77 -3.18
C LEU A 57 -4.22 0.38 -2.30
N LYS A 58 -5.32 -0.07 -2.91
CA LYS A 58 -6.51 -0.53 -2.17
C LYS A 58 -6.20 -1.72 -1.26
N MET A 59 -5.44 -2.69 -1.74
CA MET A 59 -5.06 -3.87 -0.95
C MET A 59 -4.09 -3.52 0.18
N ALA A 60 -3.18 -2.57 -0.05
CA ALA A 60 -2.28 -2.05 0.99
C ALA A 60 -3.05 -1.37 2.13
N VAL A 61 -4.04 -0.53 1.79
CA VAL A 61 -4.90 0.14 2.77
C VAL A 61 -5.75 -0.88 3.54
N ALA A 62 -6.35 -1.85 2.86
CA ALA A 62 -7.12 -2.90 3.50
C ALA A 62 -6.26 -3.69 4.52
N ALA A 63 -5.04 -4.08 4.15
CA ALA A 63 -4.12 -4.77 5.05
C ALA A 63 -3.77 -3.93 6.29
N ARG A 64 -3.55 -2.62 6.11
CA ARG A 64 -3.29 -1.69 7.22
C ARG A 64 -4.48 -1.60 8.17
N ILE A 65 -5.70 -1.50 7.63
CA ILE A 65 -6.91 -1.44 8.43
C ILE A 65 -7.12 -2.76 9.19
N CYS A 66 -6.90 -3.91 8.55
CA CYS A 66 -6.97 -5.21 9.23
C CYS A 66 -5.97 -5.32 10.37
N GLN A 67 -4.73 -4.84 10.20
CA GLN A 67 -3.73 -4.81 11.26
C GLN A 67 -4.17 -3.89 12.42
N GLN A 68 -4.63 -2.68 12.12
CA GLN A 68 -5.13 -1.75 13.14
C GLN A 68 -6.36 -2.28 13.87
N ALA A 69 -7.23 -3.02 13.17
CA ALA A 69 -8.40 -3.67 13.75
C ALA A 69 -7.98 -4.84 14.65
N GLN A 70 -7.02 -5.66 14.23
CA GLN A 70 -6.51 -6.77 15.01
C GLN A 70 -5.86 -6.32 16.31
N ASP A 71 -5.05 -5.25 16.27
CA ASP A 71 -4.45 -4.63 17.47
C ASP A 71 -5.51 -4.08 18.44
N ARG A 72 -6.67 -3.62 17.93
CA ARG A 72 -7.80 -3.15 18.77
C ARG A 72 -8.63 -4.28 19.35
N VAL A 73 -8.87 -5.35 18.59
CA VAL A 73 -9.74 -6.47 18.98
C VAL A 73 -9.02 -7.43 19.93
N TYR A 74 -7.72 -7.64 19.73
CA TYR A 74 -6.86 -8.43 20.62
C TYR A 74 -5.82 -7.52 21.29
N PRO A 75 -6.20 -6.68 22.27
CA PRO A 75 -5.22 -5.99 23.08
C PRO A 75 -4.30 -7.01 23.75
N ALA A 76 -2.98 -6.77 23.68
CA ALA A 76 -1.97 -7.67 24.22
C ALA A 76 -2.37 -8.17 25.61
N PRO A 77 -2.28 -9.49 25.89
CA PRO A 77 -2.72 -10.05 27.16
C PRO A 77 -2.05 -9.27 28.29
N ALA A 78 -2.87 -8.81 29.25
CA ALA A 78 -2.41 -8.04 30.39
C ALA A 78 -1.18 -8.75 30.96
N ARG A 79 -0.04 -8.02 31.03
CA ARG A 79 1.17 -8.54 31.68
C ARG A 79 0.73 -9.14 33.01
N PRO A 80 1.09 -10.39 33.34
CA PRO A 80 0.75 -10.96 34.63
C PRO A 80 1.24 -9.99 35.68
N THR A 81 0.29 -9.39 36.41
CA THR A 81 0.59 -8.48 37.51
C THR A 81 1.47 -9.29 38.46
N PRO A 82 2.69 -8.82 38.81
CA PRO A 82 3.50 -9.54 39.77
C PRO A 82 2.65 -9.68 41.04
N VAL A 83 2.29 -10.91 41.37
CA VAL A 83 1.59 -11.23 42.62
C VAL A 83 2.47 -10.69 43.73
N ARG A 84 2.05 -9.60 44.37
CA ARG A 84 2.73 -9.05 45.52
C ARG A 84 2.72 -10.16 46.58
N PRO A 85 3.87 -10.70 47.00
CA PRO A 85 3.88 -11.74 48.03
C PRO A 85 3.19 -11.16 49.26
N GLY A 86 2.21 -11.88 49.78
CA GLY A 86 1.44 -11.49 50.95
C GLY A 86 2.39 -11.07 52.08
N ARG A 87 2.15 -9.89 52.64
CA ARG A 87 2.85 -9.42 53.83
C ARG A 87 2.49 -10.36 54.99
N PRO A 88 3.44 -11.13 55.56
CA PRO A 88 3.16 -11.91 56.76
C PRO A 88 3.15 -10.98 57.97
N GLY A 89 2.17 -11.15 58.85
CA GLY A 89 2.20 -10.67 60.24
C GLY A 89 1.57 -9.30 60.47
N ALA A 90 0.29 -9.33 60.85
CA ALA A 90 -0.28 -8.42 61.84
C ALA A 90 -0.11 -9.06 63.22
#